data_AF-A0A151NAH1-F1
#
_entry.id   AF-A0A151NAH1-F1
#
_cell.length_a   1.000
_cell.length_b   1.000
_cell.length_c   1.000
_cell.angle_alpha   90.00
_cell.angle_beta   90.00
_cell.angle_gamma   90.00
#
_symmetry.space_group_name_H-M   'P 1'
#
loop_
_entity.id
_entity.type
_entity.pdbx_description
1 polymer ?
#
loop_
_entity_poly.entity_id
_entity_poly.type
_entity_poly.pdbx_seq_one_letter_code
_entity_poly.pdbx_strand_id
1 'polypeptide(L)'
;MRTSYTVTVPLPQPPAALPKDLRPRAAMPGSLLVSAFVGLVLHKTKNSKTVQGLTGLRNLGNTCFMNSILQCLSNTRELRDYCLQSQYLRDLNNTSRMHTALMSEFAKLLQLLWTSPPNDAVSPSEFKTQIQRYAPRFVGYNQQDAQEFLRFLLDGLHSEVNRVLVRPRASADNLDHLP
;
A
#
# COMPACT_ATOMS: atom_id res chain seq x y z
N MET A 1 -14.96 39.00 -65.05
CA MET A 1 -13.86 38.33 -65.76
C MET A 1 -13.56 37.02 -65.02
N ARG A 2 -13.92 35.87 -65.61
CA ARG A 2 -13.68 34.54 -65.03
C ARG A 2 -12.32 34.05 -65.53
N THR A 3 -11.35 33.90 -64.64
CA THR A 3 -10.07 33.23 -64.92
C THR A 3 -10.20 31.75 -64.59
N SER A 4 -10.13 30.93 -65.62
CA SER A 4 -10.06 29.48 -65.52
C SER A 4 -8.61 29.07 -65.29
N TYR A 5 -8.34 28.28 -64.26
CA TYR A 5 -7.03 27.65 -64.06
C TYR A 5 -7.22 26.14 -64.16
N THR A 6 -6.48 25.50 -65.07
CA THR A 6 -6.46 24.06 -65.29
C THR A 6 -5.59 23.40 -64.22
N VAL A 7 -6.13 22.43 -63.48
CA VAL A 7 -5.39 21.59 -62.54
C VAL A 7 -4.75 20.43 -63.33
N THR A 8 -3.42 20.41 -63.41
CA THR A 8 -2.68 19.24 -63.91
C THR A 8 -2.58 18.19 -62.82
N VAL A 9 -3.30 17.07 -63.00
CA VAL A 9 -3.19 15.89 -62.13
C VAL A 9 -1.92 15.11 -62.53
N PRO A 10 -1.01 14.76 -61.60
CA PRO A 10 0.14 13.93 -61.93
C PRO A 10 -0.27 12.49 -62.28
N LEU A 11 0.33 11.94 -63.33
CA LEU A 11 0.19 10.54 -63.75
C LEU A 11 0.67 9.57 -62.64
N PRO A 12 0.11 8.35 -62.50
CA PRO A 12 0.58 7.39 -61.51
C PRO A 12 1.98 6.89 -61.86
N GLN A 13 2.88 6.86 -60.89
CA GLN A 13 4.19 6.24 -61.04
C GLN A 13 4.06 4.70 -61.10
N PRO A 14 4.83 4.01 -61.97
CA PRO A 14 4.81 2.54 -62.02
C PRO A 14 5.43 1.95 -60.73
N PRO A 15 5.04 0.72 -60.34
CA PRO A 15 5.48 0.10 -59.10
C PRO A 15 7.00 -0.13 -59.08
N ALA A 16 7.63 0.26 -57.98
CA ALA A 16 9.04 0.05 -57.73
C ALA A 16 9.39 -1.45 -57.75
N ALA A 17 10.49 -1.79 -58.42
CA ALA A 17 10.99 -3.15 -58.53
C ALA A 17 11.41 -3.71 -57.16
N LEU A 18 11.05 -4.96 -56.91
CA LEU A 18 11.42 -5.75 -55.74
C LEU A 18 12.96 -5.90 -55.67
N PRO A 19 13.64 -5.63 -54.54
CA PRO A 19 15.06 -5.92 -54.44
C PRO A 19 15.30 -7.44 -54.42
N LYS A 20 16.03 -7.93 -55.42
CA LYS A 20 16.59 -9.28 -55.45
C LYS A 20 17.93 -9.27 -54.70
N ASP A 21 17.89 -9.48 -53.39
CA ASP A 21 19.08 -9.81 -52.60
C ASP A 21 18.74 -10.84 -51.52
N LEU A 22 18.51 -12.09 -51.95
CA LEU A 22 18.60 -13.24 -51.05
C LEU A 22 20.08 -13.62 -50.89
N ARG A 23 20.75 -12.98 -49.94
CA ARG A 23 21.95 -13.57 -49.34
C ARG A 23 21.51 -14.68 -48.37
N PRO A 24 22.15 -15.87 -48.36
CA PRO A 24 21.89 -16.86 -47.32
C PRO A 24 22.24 -16.27 -45.95
N ARG A 25 21.23 -16.17 -45.09
CA ARG A 25 21.37 -15.71 -43.71
C ARG A 25 22.13 -16.80 -42.95
N ALA A 26 23.35 -16.50 -42.52
CA ALA A 26 24.11 -17.37 -41.63
C ALA A 26 23.27 -17.67 -40.38
N ALA A 27 23.20 -18.93 -39.99
CA ALA A 27 22.54 -19.35 -38.76
C ALA A 27 23.29 -18.74 -37.57
N MET A 28 22.58 -17.90 -36.80
CA MET A 28 23.11 -17.34 -35.55
C MET A 28 23.07 -18.42 -34.46
N PRO A 29 24.13 -18.57 -33.64
CA PRO A 29 24.13 -19.54 -32.55
C PRO A 29 23.03 -19.22 -31.52
N GLY A 30 22.24 -20.23 -31.16
CA GLY A 30 21.04 -20.11 -30.31
C GLY A 30 21.24 -19.52 -28.91
N SER A 31 22.49 -19.29 -28.49
CA SER A 31 22.85 -18.63 -27.23
C SER A 31 22.40 -17.16 -27.15
N LEU A 32 22.45 -16.42 -28.26
CA LEU A 32 22.09 -14.99 -28.28
C LEU A 32 20.57 -14.75 -28.21
N LEU A 33 19.76 -15.67 -28.73
CA LEU A 33 18.30 -15.58 -28.64
C LEU A 33 17.80 -15.84 -27.22
N VAL A 34 18.42 -16.77 -26.49
CA VAL A 34 18.11 -16.99 -25.08
C VAL A 34 18.50 -15.77 -24.25
N SER A 35 19.66 -15.15 -24.51
CA SER A 35 20.08 -13.93 -23.81
C SER A 35 19.18 -12.72 -24.12
N ALA A 36 18.67 -12.60 -25.35
CA ALA A 36 17.72 -11.55 -25.73
C ALA A 36 16.31 -11.81 -25.19
N PHE A 37 15.82 -13.05 -25.15
CA PHE A 37 14.52 -13.40 -24.58
C PHE A 37 14.53 -13.33 -23.05
N VAL A 38 15.56 -13.88 -22.39
CA VAL A 38 15.76 -13.74 -20.95
C VAL A 38 16.03 -12.28 -20.60
N GLY A 39 16.78 -11.56 -21.44
CA GLY A 39 16.94 -10.11 -21.37
C GLY A 39 15.61 -9.38 -21.45
N LEU A 40 14.72 -9.68 -22.40
CA LEU A 40 13.40 -9.04 -22.54
C LEU A 40 12.43 -9.42 -21.40
N VAL A 41 12.52 -10.65 -20.90
CA VAL A 41 11.72 -11.16 -19.77
C VAL A 41 12.20 -10.58 -18.44
N LEU A 42 13.51 -10.32 -18.28
CA LEU A 42 14.11 -9.64 -17.11
C LEU A 42 14.11 -8.11 -17.24
N HIS A 43 13.98 -7.56 -18.46
CA HIS A 43 13.94 -6.13 -18.76
C HIS A 43 12.51 -5.59 -18.80
N LYS A 44 11.53 -6.35 -18.27
CA LYS A 44 10.26 -5.78 -17.86
C LYS A 44 10.48 -4.98 -16.57
N THR A 45 10.87 -3.72 -16.80
CA THR A 45 10.69 -2.53 -15.95
C THR A 45 11.52 -2.44 -14.68
N LYS A 46 12.78 -1.98 -14.83
CA LYS A 46 13.34 -1.03 -13.86
C LYS A 46 12.78 0.36 -14.16
N ASN A 47 12.35 1.03 -13.08
CA ASN A 47 12.42 2.49 -12.90
C ASN A 47 11.23 3.37 -13.33
N SER A 48 10.03 3.08 -12.83
CA SER A 48 9.20 4.16 -12.28
C SER A 48 9.30 4.04 -10.77
N LYS A 49 9.68 5.11 -10.05
CA LYS A 49 9.47 5.17 -8.59
C LYS A 49 7.96 5.23 -8.39
N THR A 50 7.30 4.07 -8.43
CA THR A 50 5.87 3.98 -8.15
C THR A 50 5.67 4.49 -6.73
N VAL A 51 4.90 5.56 -6.59
CA VAL A 51 4.63 6.16 -5.28
C VAL A 51 3.88 5.12 -4.45
N GLN A 52 4.52 4.62 -3.40
CA GLN A 52 3.94 3.63 -2.49
C GLN A 52 3.03 4.31 -1.47
N GLY A 53 2.13 3.53 -0.85
CA GLY A 53 1.22 4.06 0.18
C GLY A 53 0.00 4.79 -0.38
N LEU A 54 -0.20 4.83 -1.70
CA LEU A 54 -1.37 5.40 -2.37
C LEU A 54 -2.46 4.34 -2.65
N THR A 55 -2.62 3.39 -1.74
CA THR A 55 -3.56 2.28 -1.88
C THR A 55 -4.88 2.60 -1.18
N GLY A 56 -6.01 2.34 -1.84
CA GLY A 56 -7.34 2.56 -1.26
C GLY A 56 -7.70 1.53 -0.17
N LEU A 57 -8.67 1.87 0.68
CA LEU A 57 -9.30 0.93 1.61
C LEU A 57 -10.76 0.72 1.23
N ARG A 58 -11.18 -0.54 1.11
CA ARG A 58 -12.58 -0.90 0.82
C ARG A 58 -13.46 -0.49 2.01
N ASN A 59 -14.62 0.11 1.71
CA ASN A 59 -15.62 0.38 2.74
C ASN A 59 -16.39 -0.92 3.02
N LEU A 60 -16.50 -1.29 4.29
CA LEU A 60 -17.12 -2.55 4.73
C LEU A 60 -18.54 -2.34 5.30
N GLY A 61 -19.16 -1.20 5.00
CA GLY A 61 -20.46 -0.78 5.52
C GLY A 61 -20.30 0.33 6.58
N ASN A 62 -20.51 1.59 6.17
CA ASN A 62 -20.33 2.79 6.99
C ASN A 62 -18.96 2.90 7.69
N THR A 63 -17.90 2.28 7.15
CA THR A 63 -16.57 2.26 7.79
C THR A 63 -15.63 3.37 7.32
N CYS A 64 -16.15 4.46 6.74
CA CYS A 64 -15.32 5.56 6.25
C CYS A 64 -14.54 6.26 7.39
N PHE A 65 -15.11 6.33 8.59
CA PHE A 65 -14.44 6.84 9.80
C PHE A 65 -13.19 6.02 10.16
N MET A 66 -13.24 4.71 9.98
CA MET A 66 -12.11 3.81 10.22
C MET A 66 -11.08 3.96 9.10
N ASN A 67 -11.53 3.97 7.84
CA ASN A 67 -10.64 4.08 6.69
C ASN A 67 -9.86 5.41 6.70
N SER A 68 -10.49 6.53 7.06
CA SER A 68 -9.80 7.83 7.14
C SER A 68 -8.70 7.81 8.20
N ILE A 69 -8.99 7.31 9.41
CA ILE A 69 -7.99 7.20 10.48
C ILE A 69 -6.84 6.26 10.11
N LEU A 70 -7.14 5.10 9.51
CA LEU A 70 -6.12 4.15 9.06
C LEU A 70 -5.19 4.77 8.02
N GLN A 71 -5.71 5.57 7.09
CA GLN A 71 -4.89 6.27 6.11
C GLN A 71 -4.03 7.37 6.74
N CYS A 72 -4.56 8.12 7.73
CA CYS A 72 -3.78 9.10 8.48
C CYS A 72 -2.62 8.42 9.25
N LEU A 73 -2.90 7.32 9.94
CA LEU A 73 -1.89 6.60 10.71
C LEU A 73 -0.88 5.88 9.82
N SER A 74 -1.30 5.31 8.67
CA SER A 74 -0.38 4.66 7.73
C SER A 74 0.64 5.63 7.12
N ASN A 75 0.30 6.93 7.06
CA ASN A 75 1.16 8.01 6.59
C ASN A 75 1.90 8.74 7.73
N THR A 76 1.72 8.31 8.98
CA THR A 76 2.53 8.80 10.11
C THR A 76 3.88 8.06 10.09
N ARG A 77 4.92 8.75 9.63
CA ARG A 77 6.23 8.16 9.28
C ARG A 77 6.80 7.21 10.33
N GLU A 78 6.89 7.63 11.58
CA GLU A 78 7.53 6.82 12.64
C GLU A 78 6.72 5.55 12.95
N LEU A 79 5.39 5.69 13.07
CA LEU A 79 4.50 4.55 13.29
C LEU A 79 4.53 3.58 12.10
N ARG A 80 4.53 4.11 10.88
CA ARG A 80 4.66 3.31 9.66
C ARG A 80 5.96 2.52 9.66
N ASP A 81 7.10 3.20 9.87
CA ASP A 81 8.42 2.58 9.81
C ASP A 81 8.57 1.52 10.91
N TYR A 82 8.02 1.77 12.10
CA TYR A 82 7.94 0.81 13.20
C TYR A 82 7.20 -0.48 12.81
N CYS A 83 6.07 -0.37 12.10
CA CYS A 83 5.28 -1.51 11.63
C CYS A 83 5.93 -2.24 10.43
N LEU A 84 6.40 -1.49 9.43
CA LEU A 84 6.98 -2.07 8.20
C LEU A 84 8.32 -2.77 8.45
N GLN A 85 9.08 -2.31 9.44
CA GLN A 85 10.33 -2.94 9.86
C GLN A 85 10.12 -4.01 10.94
N SER A 86 8.86 -4.36 11.24
CA SER A 86 8.49 -5.37 12.24
C SER A 86 9.08 -5.13 13.63
N GLN A 87 9.36 -3.87 13.99
CA GLN A 87 9.98 -3.53 15.28
C GLN A 87 9.03 -3.83 16.44
N TYR A 88 7.72 -3.72 16.20
CA TYR A 88 6.65 -4.00 17.16
C TYR A 88 6.71 -5.41 17.76
N LEU A 89 7.23 -6.40 17.03
CA LEU A 89 7.33 -7.78 17.51
C LEU A 89 8.17 -7.90 18.79
N ARG A 90 9.15 -7.00 18.99
CA ARG A 90 10.00 -6.97 20.19
C ARG A 90 9.30 -6.36 21.41
N ASP A 91 8.32 -5.51 21.17
CA ASP A 91 7.59 -4.78 22.20
C ASP A 91 6.25 -5.46 22.56
N LEU A 92 5.82 -6.48 21.79
CA LEU A 92 4.56 -7.18 22.05
C LEU A 92 4.55 -7.86 23.42
N ASN A 93 3.50 -7.57 24.18
CA ASN A 93 3.27 -8.16 25.48
C ASN A 93 2.75 -9.61 25.35
N ASN A 94 3.59 -10.59 25.71
CA ASN A 94 3.26 -12.03 25.60
C ASN A 94 2.24 -12.55 26.63
N THR A 95 1.58 -11.67 27.38
CA THR A 95 0.72 -12.05 28.51
C THR A 95 -0.53 -12.83 28.06
N SER A 96 -0.98 -12.67 26.82
CA SER A 96 -1.85 -13.65 26.12
C SER A 96 -1.92 -13.38 24.61
N ARG A 97 -1.98 -14.43 23.78
CA ARG A 97 -2.10 -14.29 22.30
C ARG A 97 -3.38 -13.57 21.85
N MET A 98 -4.43 -13.55 22.69
CA MET A 98 -5.66 -12.80 22.41
C MET A 98 -5.46 -11.28 22.48
N HIS A 99 -4.48 -10.82 23.27
CA HIS A 99 -4.18 -9.41 23.52
C HIS A 99 -3.05 -8.86 22.63
N THR A 100 -2.58 -9.59 21.61
CA THR A 100 -1.52 -9.10 20.69
C THR A 100 -1.98 -9.10 19.22
N ALA A 101 -3.26 -9.38 19.00
CA ALA A 101 -3.82 -9.56 17.67
C ALA A 101 -4.07 -8.22 16.97
N LEU A 102 -4.38 -7.15 17.71
CA LEU A 102 -4.74 -5.87 17.11
C LEU A 102 -3.52 -5.20 16.46
N MET A 103 -2.39 -5.12 17.17
CA MET A 103 -1.14 -4.55 16.66
C MET A 103 -0.61 -5.36 15.48
N SER A 104 -0.72 -6.69 15.55
CA SER A 104 -0.32 -7.58 14.46
C SER A 104 -1.15 -7.36 13.19
N GLU A 105 -2.48 -7.28 13.30
CA GLU A 105 -3.35 -7.02 12.14
C GLU A 105 -3.22 -5.57 11.63
N PHE A 106 -2.97 -4.60 12.51
CA PHE A 106 -2.66 -3.23 12.10
C PHE A 106 -1.37 -3.17 11.28
N ALA A 107 -0.30 -3.80 11.75
CA ALA A 107 0.98 -3.84 11.03
C ALA A 107 0.87 -4.56 9.67
N LYS A 108 0.13 -5.68 9.61
CA LYS A 108 -0.18 -6.37 8.35
C LYS A 108 -0.94 -5.48 7.37
N LEU A 109 -1.94 -4.73 7.86
CA LEU A 109 -2.69 -3.80 7.01
C LEU A 109 -1.79 -2.69 6.45
N LEU A 110 -0.90 -2.13 7.26
CA LEU A 110 0.10 -1.16 6.80
C LEU A 110 1.03 -1.77 5.74
N GLN A 111 1.48 -3.01 5.93
CA GLN A 111 2.29 -3.70 4.92
C GLN A 111 1.54 -3.83 3.59
N LEU A 112 0.25 -4.20 3.61
CA LEU A 112 -0.58 -4.25 2.40
C LEU A 112 -0.69 -2.87 1.75
N LEU A 113 -1.02 -1.82 2.50
CA LEU A 113 -1.14 -0.46 1.97
C LEU A 113 0.13 0.05 1.27
N TRP A 114 1.31 -0.34 1.78
CA TRP A 114 2.61 0.10 1.27
C TRP A 114 3.26 -0.84 0.24
N THR A 115 2.71 -2.04 0.02
CA THR A 115 3.24 -3.02 -0.96
C THR A 115 2.27 -3.34 -2.10
N SER A 116 0.99 -3.01 -1.95
CA SER A 116 -0.01 -3.18 -3.00
C SER A 116 0.34 -2.38 -4.27
N PRO A 117 -0.01 -2.90 -5.46
CA PRO A 117 0.12 -2.17 -6.71
C PRO A 117 -0.67 -0.85 -6.71
N PRO A 118 -0.25 0.14 -7.52
CA PRO A 118 -1.02 1.37 -7.71
C PRO A 118 -2.47 1.10 -8.17
N ASN A 119 -3.41 1.94 -7.73
CA ASN A 119 -4.85 1.85 -8.04
C ASN A 119 -5.58 0.61 -7.49
N ASP A 120 -4.95 -0.15 -6.59
CA ASP A 120 -5.61 -1.25 -5.87
C ASP A 120 -6.34 -0.76 -4.61
N ALA A 121 -7.24 -1.60 -4.09
CA ALA A 121 -7.97 -1.37 -2.85
C ALA A 121 -7.91 -2.59 -1.93
N VAL A 122 -7.36 -2.39 -0.74
CA VAL A 122 -7.19 -3.42 0.30
C VAL A 122 -8.45 -3.49 1.18
N SER A 123 -8.86 -4.70 1.55
CA SER A 123 -9.93 -4.92 2.52
C SER A 123 -9.38 -4.88 3.95
N PRO A 124 -9.87 -4.00 4.85
CA PRO A 124 -9.45 -3.99 6.25
C PRO A 124 -10.29 -4.96 7.13
N SER A 125 -10.82 -6.06 6.58
CA SER A 125 -11.77 -6.93 7.29
C SER A 125 -11.18 -7.65 8.49
N GLU A 126 -9.94 -8.14 8.39
CA GLU A 126 -9.25 -8.79 9.51
C GLU A 126 -8.95 -7.79 10.62
N PHE A 127 -8.47 -6.60 10.26
CA PHE A 127 -8.29 -5.50 11.20
C PHE A 127 -9.61 -5.10 11.88
N LYS A 128 -10.71 -4.95 11.11
CA LYS A 128 -12.05 -4.66 11.63
C LYS A 128 -12.47 -5.69 12.68
N THR A 129 -12.20 -6.97 12.43
CA THR A 129 -12.49 -8.05 13.39
C THR A 129 -11.75 -7.85 14.72
N GLN A 130 -10.45 -7.50 14.68
CA GLN A 130 -9.67 -7.33 15.91
C GLN A 130 -10.06 -6.07 16.68
N ILE A 131 -10.26 -4.92 15.99
CA ILE A 131 -10.65 -3.69 16.69
C ILE A 131 -12.04 -3.79 17.31
N GLN A 132 -12.94 -4.60 16.72
CA GLN A 132 -14.25 -4.90 17.29
C GLN A 132 -14.18 -5.83 18.51
N ARG A 133 -13.20 -6.74 18.58
CA ARG A 133 -12.95 -7.54 19.78
C ARG A 133 -12.38 -6.68 20.91
N TYR A 134 -11.46 -5.78 20.59
CA TYR A 134 -10.87 -4.86 21.56
C TYR A 134 -11.88 -3.82 22.06
N ALA A 135 -12.65 -3.22 21.16
CA ALA A 135 -13.66 -2.21 21.46
C ALA A 135 -15.03 -2.61 20.87
N PRO A 136 -15.84 -3.41 21.61
CA PRO A 136 -17.12 -3.95 21.14
C PRO A 136 -18.14 -2.91 20.64
N ARG A 137 -18.01 -1.63 21.02
CA ARG A 137 -18.88 -0.56 20.52
C ARG A 137 -18.82 -0.36 19.00
N PHE A 138 -17.71 -0.76 18.37
CA PHE A 138 -17.56 -0.66 16.92
C PHE A 138 -18.11 -1.87 16.17
N VAL A 139 -18.70 -2.86 16.86
CA VAL A 139 -19.39 -4.01 16.25
C VAL A 139 -20.54 -3.52 15.36
N GLY A 140 -20.80 -4.26 14.29
CA GLY A 140 -21.83 -3.91 13.30
C GLY A 140 -21.32 -3.01 12.17
N TYR A 141 -22.23 -2.17 11.67
CA TYR A 141 -22.10 -1.39 10.44
C TYR A 141 -22.72 0.01 10.57
N ASN A 142 -22.77 0.56 11.78
CA ASN A 142 -23.24 1.92 12.02
C ASN A 142 -22.13 2.94 11.73
N GLN A 143 -22.51 4.17 11.40
CA GLN A 143 -21.57 5.29 11.38
C GLN A 143 -21.06 5.58 12.80
N GLN A 144 -19.83 6.07 12.92
CA GLN A 144 -19.15 6.32 14.19
C GLN A 144 -18.34 7.61 14.10
N ASP A 145 -18.02 8.19 15.25
CA ASP A 145 -17.09 9.30 15.35
C ASP A 145 -15.64 8.81 15.10
N ALA A 146 -14.96 9.46 14.16
CA ALA A 146 -13.59 9.11 13.78
C ALA A 146 -12.56 9.42 14.88
N GLN A 147 -12.74 10.50 15.64
CA GLN A 147 -11.87 10.85 16.75
C GLN A 147 -12.02 9.82 17.87
N GLU A 148 -13.25 9.39 18.15
CA GLU A 148 -13.48 8.38 19.17
C GLU A 148 -12.85 7.04 18.75
N PHE A 149 -13.00 6.66 17.48
CA PHE A 149 -12.31 5.51 16.91
C PHE A 149 -10.79 5.60 17.05
N LEU A 150 -10.20 6.75 16.71
CA LEU A 150 -8.77 6.99 16.86
C LEU A 150 -8.30 6.78 18.30
N ARG A 151 -9.04 7.30 19.29
CA ARG A 151 -8.68 7.17 20.70
C ARG A 151 -8.63 5.70 21.14
N PHE A 152 -9.65 4.92 20.81
CA PHE A 152 -9.68 3.48 21.12
C PHE A 152 -8.59 2.71 20.37
N LEU A 153 -8.35 3.02 19.10
CA LEU A 153 -7.30 2.37 18.33
C LEU A 153 -5.92 2.60 18.95
N LEU A 154 -5.58 3.86 19.25
CA LEU A 154 -4.28 4.18 19.85
C LEU A 154 -4.10 3.56 21.24
N ASP A 155 -5.15 3.56 22.07
CA ASP A 155 -5.12 2.91 23.38
C ASP A 155 -4.90 1.39 23.25
N GLY A 156 -5.57 0.76 22.29
CA GLY A 156 -5.39 -0.67 21.99
C GLY A 156 -3.98 -0.98 21.54
N LEU A 157 -3.49 -0.28 20.51
CA LEU A 157 -2.12 -0.47 20.00
C LEU A 157 -1.09 -0.24 21.11
N HIS A 158 -1.23 0.85 21.88
CA HIS A 158 -0.32 1.17 22.98
C HIS A 158 -0.30 0.07 24.05
N SER A 159 -1.48 -0.42 24.46
CA SER A 159 -1.59 -1.48 25.46
C SER A 159 -0.86 -2.77 25.05
N GLU A 160 -0.96 -3.16 23.77
CA GLU A 160 -0.31 -4.38 23.27
C GLU A 160 1.23 -4.27 23.18
N VAL A 161 1.78 -3.05 23.02
CA VAL A 161 3.24 -2.80 22.93
C VAL A 161 3.83 -2.07 24.14
N ASN A 162 3.08 -1.99 25.24
CA ASN A 162 3.49 -1.24 26.41
C ASN A 162 4.65 -1.94 27.13
N ARG A 163 5.82 -1.28 27.17
CA ARG A 163 7.04 -1.79 27.83
C ARG A 163 6.95 -1.81 29.37
N VAL A 164 6.00 -1.09 29.95
CA VAL A 164 5.77 -1.05 31.39
C VAL A 164 4.67 -2.05 31.75
N LEU A 165 5.07 -3.27 32.13
CA LEU A 165 4.15 -4.36 32.49
C LEU A 165 3.53 -4.21 33.89
N VAL A 166 4.26 -3.55 34.80
CA VAL A 166 3.82 -3.29 36.17
C VAL A 166 3.87 -1.79 36.39
N ARG A 167 2.73 -1.17 36.68
CA ARG A 167 2.69 0.26 36.99
C ARG A 167 3.48 0.52 38.27
N PRO A 168 4.42 1.49 38.28
CA PRO A 168 5.03 1.94 39.52
C PRO A 168 3.94 2.41 40.49
N ARG A 169 4.00 1.97 41.74
CA ARG A 169 3.11 2.53 42.79
C ARG A 169 3.43 4.02 42.90
N ALA A 170 2.42 4.88 42.74
CA ALA A 170 2.58 6.29 43.05
C ALA A 170 2.91 6.41 44.54
N SER A 171 4.06 7.03 44.88
CA SER A 171 4.31 7.44 46.24
C SER A 171 3.35 8.59 46.56
N ALA A 172 2.55 8.42 47.62
CA ALA A 172 1.59 9.42 48.07
C ALA A 172 2.27 10.69 48.64
N ASP A 173 3.60 10.73 48.72
CA ASP A 173 4.35 11.71 49.50
C ASP A 173 4.60 13.07 48.80
N ASN A 174 3.93 13.40 47.69
CA ASN A 174 4.18 14.65 46.96
C ASN A 174 2.95 15.57 46.75
N LEU A 175 1.83 15.36 47.47
CA LEU A 175 0.66 16.27 47.37
C LEU A 175 0.44 17.20 48.58
N ASP A 176 1.25 17.11 49.63
CA ASP A 176 1.03 17.90 50.86
C ASP A 176 1.67 19.29 50.87
N HIS A 177 2.28 19.74 49.77
CA HIS A 177 2.95 21.05 49.70
C HIS A 177 2.54 21.86 48.47
N LEU A 178 1.30 22.32 48.46
CA LEU A 178 0.94 23.56 47.75
C LEU A 178 0.20 24.49 48.73
N PRO A 179 0.69 25.72 48.93
CA PRO A 179 0.03 26.75 49.75
C PRO A 179 -1.25 27.29 49.11
#